data_AF-A0A956KDK7-F1
#
_entry.id   AF-A0A956KDK7-F1
#
_cell.length_a   1.000
_cell.length_b   1.000
_cell.length_c   1.000
_cell.angle_alpha   90.00
_cell.angle_beta   90.00
_cell.angle_gamma   90.00
#
_symmetry.space_group_name_H-M   'P 1'
#
loop_
_entity.id
_entity.type
_entity.pdbx_description
1 polymer ?
#
loop_
_entity_poly.entity_id
_entity_poly.type
_entity_poly.pdbx_seq_one_letter_code
_entity_poly.pdbx_strand_id
1 'polypeptide(L)'
;CCEVLEHLEDPAAGLAELARVARGHVLLSTPWEPAWRAMNVARGRYLRALGNTPGHIQHFSRRGLLRLAQTRLDVVAVRRPLPWTVLLGTPRR
;
A
#
# COMPACT_ATOMS: atom_id res chain seq x y z
N CYS A 1 8.63 -0.13 -3.94
CA CYS A 1 7.83 1.01 -3.42
C CYS A 1 7.16 0.55 -2.15
N CYS A 2 7.84 0.71 -1.02
CA CYS A 2 7.42 0.15 0.26
C CYS A 2 7.02 1.29 1.18
N GLU A 3 5.77 1.30 1.62
CA GLU A 3 5.22 2.31 2.53
C GLU A 3 5.33 3.74 1.96
N VAL A 4 4.80 3.90 0.74
CA VAL A 4 4.84 5.17 0.00
C VAL A 4 3.47 5.50 -0.59
N LEU A 5 2.75 4.53 -1.15
CA LEU A 5 1.50 4.80 -1.85
C LEU A 5 0.42 5.38 -0.93
N GLU A 6 0.47 5.11 0.37
CA GLU A 6 -0.41 5.67 1.40
C GLU A 6 -0.23 7.18 1.62
N HIS A 7 0.89 7.72 1.16
CA HIS A 7 1.28 9.13 1.29
C HIS A 7 1.04 9.94 0.02
N LEU A 8 0.65 9.30 -1.08
CA LEU A 8 0.43 9.96 -2.36
C LEU A 8 -1.02 10.43 -2.50
N GLU A 9 -1.20 11.67 -2.97
CA GLU A 9 -2.53 12.21 -3.31
C GLU A 9 -3.15 11.43 -4.48
N ASP A 10 -2.30 11.04 -5.46
CA ASP A 10 -2.66 10.16 -6.56
C ASP A 10 -1.76 8.89 -6.58
N PRO A 11 -2.17 7.82 -5.86
CA PRO A 11 -1.47 6.55 -5.89
C PRO A 11 -1.49 5.86 -7.26
N ALA A 12 -2.47 6.17 -8.12
CA ALA A 12 -2.58 5.57 -9.44
C ALA A 12 -1.54 6.15 -10.38
N ALA A 13 -1.28 7.46 -10.33
CA ALA A 13 -0.16 8.09 -11.03
C ALA A 13 1.19 7.56 -10.53
N GLY A 14 1.37 7.43 -9.22
CA GLY A 14 2.58 6.84 -8.65
C GLY A 14 2.81 5.40 -9.14
N LEU A 15 1.75 4.58 -9.17
CA LEU A 15 1.82 3.22 -9.69
C LEU A 15 2.09 3.17 -11.21
N ALA A 16 1.51 4.09 -11.98
CA ALA A 16 1.74 4.22 -13.40
C ALA A 16 3.23 4.47 -13.71
N GLU A 17 3.86 5.37 -12.96
CA GLU A 17 5.28 5.65 -13.11
C GLU A 17 6.16 4.47 -12.69
N LEU A 18 5.82 3.78 -11.61
CA LEU A 18 6.50 2.55 -11.22
C LEU A 18 6.46 1.49 -12.32
N ALA A 19 5.29 1.30 -12.95
CA ALA A 19 5.15 0.37 -14.06
C ALA A 19 5.94 0.82 -15.30
N ARG A 20 5.97 2.12 -15.61
CA ARG A 20 6.71 2.68 -16.75
C ARG A 20 8.22 2.51 -16.64
N VAL A 21 8.79 2.72 -15.44
CA VAL A 21 10.25 2.68 -15.23
C VAL A 21 10.79 1.29 -14.89
N ALA A 22 9.93 0.39 -14.41
CA ALA A 22 10.35 -0.96 -14.03
C ALA A 22 10.70 -1.80 -15.26
N ARG A 23 11.87 -2.45 -15.23
CA ARG A 23 12.33 -3.37 -16.28
C ARG A 23 12.00 -4.84 -16.01
N GLY A 24 11.39 -5.13 -14.86
CA GLY A 24 11.17 -6.49 -14.37
C GLY A 24 10.08 -6.52 -13.30
N HIS A 25 10.44 -6.91 -12.08
CA HIS A 25 9.47 -6.99 -10.98
C HIS A 25 9.32 -5.66 -10.24
N VAL A 26 8.11 -5.40 -9.75
CA VAL A 26 7.75 -4.32 -8.83
C VAL A 26 7.29 -4.95 -7.52
N LEU A 27 7.98 -4.60 -6.44
CA LEU A 27 7.57 -4.91 -5.07
C LEU A 27 6.86 -3.70 -4.47
N LEU A 28 5.62 -3.89 -4.02
CA LEU A 28 4.79 -2.89 -3.37
C LEU A 28 4.46 -3.34 -1.94
N SER A 29 4.44 -2.41 -1.00
CA SER A 29 3.80 -2.65 0.29
C SER A 29 3.10 -1.41 0.82
N THR A 30 1.96 -1.61 1.47
CA THR A 30 1.31 -0.61 2.32
C THR A 30 0.80 -1.28 3.60
N PRO A 31 0.65 -0.53 4.70
CA PRO A 31 -0.08 -1.00 5.86
C PRO A 31 -1.50 -1.43 5.48
N TRP A 32 -1.96 -2.54 6.06
CA TRP A 32 -3.38 -2.84 6.12
C TRP A 32 -3.99 -1.92 7.18
N GLU A 33 -4.47 -0.77 6.70
CA GLU A 33 -4.76 0.38 7.55
C GLU A 33 -5.69 0.08 8.74
N PRO A 34 -6.75 -0.74 8.63
CA PRO A 34 -7.56 -1.13 9.77
C PRO A 34 -6.76 -1.71 10.95
N ALA A 35 -5.84 -2.65 10.68
CA ALA A 35 -5.00 -3.22 11.74
C ALA A 35 -3.92 -2.25 12.21
N TRP A 36 -3.31 -1.50 11.28
CA TRP A 36 -2.32 -0.49 11.60
C TRP A 36 -2.86 0.56 12.61
N ARG A 37 -4.04 1.11 12.32
CA ARG A 37 -4.71 2.09 13.19
C ARG A 37 -5.12 1.48 14.52
N ALA A 38 -5.66 0.25 14.51
CA ALA A 38 -6.00 -0.45 15.74
C ALA A 38 -4.78 -0.67 16.64
N MET A 39 -3.64 -1.09 16.06
CA MET A 39 -2.38 -1.25 16.79
C MET A 39 -1.86 0.09 17.33
N ASN A 40 -1.99 1.17 16.57
CA ASN A 40 -1.65 2.52 17.03
C ASN A 40 -2.48 2.93 18.24
N VAL A 41 -3.80 2.72 18.20
CA VAL A 41 -4.69 3.00 19.33
C VAL A 41 -4.33 2.13 20.54
N ALA A 42 -4.10 0.83 20.33
CA ALA A 42 -3.75 -0.11 21.39
C ALA A 42 -2.47 0.28 22.14
N ARG A 43 -1.49 0.90 21.45
CA ARG A 43 -0.26 1.45 22.07
C ARG A 43 -0.37 2.92 22.50
N GLY A 44 -1.56 3.50 22.51
CA GLY A 44 -1.79 4.88 22.98
C GLY A 44 -1.34 5.98 22.01
N ARG A 45 -1.17 5.67 20.72
CA ARG A 45 -0.71 6.64 19.70
C ARG A 45 -1.85 7.15 18.83
N TYR A 46 -1.74 8.42 18.42
CA TYR A 46 -2.65 9.10 17.49
C TYR A 46 -4.15 8.98 17.86
N LEU A 47 -4.47 8.96 19.16
CA LEU A 47 -5.83 8.69 19.65
C LEU A 47 -6.87 9.67 19.09
N ARG A 48 -6.53 10.97 19.02
CA ARG A 48 -7.40 12.00 18.43
C ARG A 48 -7.66 11.80 16.93
N ALA A 49 -6.76 11.09 16.25
CA ALA A 49 -6.89 10.73 14.84
C ALA A 49 -7.32 9.26 14.65
N LEU A 50 -7.83 8.62 15.72
CA LEU A 50 -8.26 7.22 15.72
C LEU A 50 -7.18 6.29 15.15
N GLY A 51 -5.94 6.46 15.63
CA GLY A 51 -4.78 5.65 15.25
C GLY A 51 -4.17 5.97 13.89
N ASN A 52 -4.66 6.98 13.15
CA ASN A 52 -4.09 7.36 11.86
C ASN A 52 -2.70 7.97 12.04
N THR A 53 -1.70 7.44 11.35
CA THR A 53 -0.33 8.00 11.36
C THR A 53 -0.30 9.30 10.53
N PRO A 54 0.40 10.37 10.97
CA PRO A 54 0.58 11.57 10.17
C PRO A 54 1.13 11.26 8.78
N GLY A 55 0.54 11.89 7.76
CA GLY A 55 0.90 11.65 6.36
C GLY A 55 0.21 10.46 5.70
N HIS A 56 -0.48 9.56 6.43
CA HIS A 56 -1.34 8.54 5.81
C HIS A 56 -2.63 9.22 5.34
N ILE A 57 -2.60 9.68 4.08
CA ILE A 57 -3.75 10.31 3.42
C ILE A 57 -4.62 9.28 2.72
N GLN A 58 -4.06 8.14 2.33
CA GLN A 58 -4.81 6.99 1.81
C GLN A 58 -4.86 5.86 2.83
N HIS A 59 -6.00 5.16 2.90
CA HIS A 59 -6.23 4.06 3.85
C HIS A 59 -6.50 2.75 3.12
N PHE A 60 -5.44 2.02 2.78
CA PHE A 60 -5.57 0.81 1.97
C PHE A 60 -6.10 -0.39 2.75
N SER A 61 -7.18 -0.99 2.23
CA SER A 61 -7.48 -2.39 2.53
C SER A 61 -6.61 -3.32 1.67
N ARG A 62 -6.41 -4.57 2.11
CA ARG A 62 -5.73 -5.62 1.32
C ARG A 62 -6.29 -5.74 -0.11
N ARG A 63 -7.62 -5.71 -0.25
CA ARG A 63 -8.32 -5.80 -1.53
C ARG A 63 -8.16 -4.50 -2.34
N GLY A 64 -8.20 -3.35 -1.68
CA GLY A 64 -8.01 -2.05 -2.32
C GLY A 64 -6.64 -1.91 -2.95
N LEU A 65 -5.58 -2.25 -2.21
CA LEU A 65 -4.21 -2.24 -2.72
C LEU A 65 -4.05 -3.21 -3.90
N LEU A 66 -4.59 -4.44 -3.77
CA LEU A 66 -4.52 -5.44 -4.84
C LEU A 66 -5.20 -4.95 -6.13
N ARG A 67 -6.41 -4.38 -6.02
CA ARG A 67 -7.14 -3.83 -7.18
C ARG A 67 -6.36 -2.70 -7.85
N LEU A 68 -5.80 -1.78 -7.06
CA LEU A 68 -4.96 -0.71 -7.58
C LEU A 68 -3.76 -1.29 -8.33
N ALA A 69 -3.01 -2.21 -7.70
CA ALA A 69 -1.84 -2.85 -8.32
C ALA A 69 -2.18 -3.54 -9.65
N GLN A 70 -3.29 -4.26 -9.71
CA GLN A 70 -3.75 -4.98 -10.91
C GLN A 70 -4.09 -4.07 -12.09
N THR A 71 -4.23 -2.75 -11.88
CA THR A 71 -4.45 -1.81 -13.00
C THR A 71 -3.21 -1.66 -13.89
N ARG A 72 -2.01 -1.86 -13.33
CA ARG A 72 -0.72 -1.66 -14.04
C ARG A 72 0.23 -2.85 -13.93
N LEU A 73 0.00 -3.79 -13.02
CA LEU A 73 0.87 -4.94 -12.77
C LEU A 73 0.10 -6.25 -12.94
N ASP A 74 0.76 -7.24 -13.52
CA ASP A 74 0.40 -8.64 -13.38
C ASP A 74 0.96 -9.15 -12.05
N VAL A 75 0.08 -9.25 -11.04
CA VAL A 75 0.47 -9.62 -9.67
C VAL A 75 0.80 -11.11 -9.62
N VAL A 76 2.06 -11.43 -9.34
CA VAL A 76 2.57 -12.81 -9.26
C VAL A 76 2.52 -13.37 -7.84
N ALA A 77 2.60 -12.52 -6.81
CA ALA A 77 2.49 -12.96 -5.43
C ALA A 77 1.88 -11.91 -4.51
N VAL A 78 1.16 -12.39 -3.51
CA VAL A 78 0.63 -11.59 -2.40
C VAL A 78 1.12 -12.21 -1.09
N ARG A 79 1.66 -11.39 -0.19
CA ARG A 79 1.99 -11.75 1.19
C ARG A 79 1.31 -10.76 2.13
N ARG A 80 0.91 -11.24 3.31
CA ARG A 80 0.12 -10.46 4.28
C ARG A 80 0.70 -10.55 5.70
N PRO A 81 2.02 -10.31 5.88
CA PRO A 81 2.60 -10.25 7.21
C PRO A 81 1.92 -9.12 7.99
N LEU A 82 1.45 -9.36 9.21
CA LEU A 82 0.81 -8.28 9.97
C LEU A 82 1.85 -7.19 10.32
N PRO A 83 1.53 -5.89 10.17
CA PRO A 83 0.30 -5.29 9.64
C PRO A 83 0.28 -4.96 8.14
N TRP A 84 1.22 -5.42 7.33
CA TRP A 84 1.34 -5.04 5.91
C TRP A 84 0.57 -5.94 4.92
N THR A 85 0.35 -5.37 3.74
CA THR A 85 0.07 -6.10 2.52
C THR A 85 1.25 -5.90 1.59
N VAL A 86 1.86 -6.98 1.11
CA VAL A 86 3.01 -6.97 0.20
C VAL A 86 2.61 -7.64 -1.10
N LEU A 87 2.86 -6.96 -2.22
CA LEU A 87 2.55 -7.44 -3.56
C LEU A 87 3.83 -7.48 -4.39
N LEU A 88 4.04 -8.57 -5.11
CA LEU A 88 5.04 -8.69 -6.15
C LEU A 88 4.28 -8.82 -7.48
N GLY A 89 4.68 -8.04 -8.48
CA GLY A 89 4.10 -8.15 -9.83
C GLY A 89 5.08 -7.69 -10.89
N THR A 90 4.74 -7.92 -12.15
CA THR A 90 5.47 -7.39 -13.31
C THR A 90 4.61 -6.34 -14.03
N PRO A 91 5.17 -5.26 -14.59
CA PRO A 91 4.41 -4.29 -15.35
C PRO A 91 3.63 -4.94 -16.50
N ARG A 92 2.36 -4.55 -16.64
CA ARG A 92 1.54 -4.84 -17.81
C ARG A 92 2.07 -4.05 -19.00
N ARG A 93 2.20 -4.72 -20.14
CA ARG A 93 2.55 -4.09 -21.42
C ARG A 93 1.30 -3.56 -22.11
#